data_AF-X0PKM4-F1
#
_entry.id   AF-X0PKM4-F1
#
_cell.length_a   1.000
_cell.length_b   1.000
_cell.length_c   1.000
_cell.angle_alpha   90.00
_cell.angle_beta   90.00
_cell.angle_gamma   90.00
#
_symmetry.space_group_name_H-M   'P 1'
#
loop_
_entity.id
_entity.type
_entity.pdbx_description
1 polymer ?
#
loop_
_entity_poly.entity_id
_entity_poly.type
_entity_poly.pdbx_seq_one_letter_code
_entity_poly.pdbx_strand_id
1 'polypeptide(L)'
;MINYVKQAPVGTRIAIGTDNNLVGRLKANHPTKKVMFLNPFSCACILMNRIDLPHLAWTMDQLAAGKSGHVIKVDSQTAYWAKQALDRMLKLSL
;
A
#
# COMPACT_ATOMS: atom_id res chain seq x y z
N MET A 1 4.69 -10.55 7.07
CA MET A 1 3.30 -10.41 7.58
C MET A 1 2.24 -11.02 6.67
N ILE A 2 2.08 -10.58 5.41
CA ILE A 2 1.05 -11.15 4.49
C ILE A 2 1.19 -12.68 4.39
N ASN A 3 2.41 -13.18 4.13
CA ASN A 3 2.68 -14.62 4.08
C ASN A 3 2.37 -15.34 5.39
N TYR A 4 2.67 -14.71 6.53
CA TYR A 4 2.36 -15.26 7.85
C TYR A 4 0.85 -15.47 8.04
N VAL A 5 0.03 -14.45 7.71
CA VAL A 5 -1.44 -14.58 7.78
C VAL A 5 -1.95 -15.62 6.78
N LYS A 6 -1.38 -15.69 5.58
CA LYS A 6 -1.76 -16.70 4.58
C LYS A 6 -1.51 -18.12 5.10
N GLN A 7 -0.33 -18.37 5.66
CA GLN A 7 0.14 -19.68 6.11
C GLN A 7 -0.36 -20.10 7.49
N ALA A 8 -0.87 -19.16 8.31
CA ALA A 8 -1.36 -19.49 9.63
C ALA A 8 -2.50 -20.55 9.57
N PRO A 9 -2.64 -21.39 10.61
CA PRO A 9 -3.74 -22.32 10.70
C PRO A 9 -5.13 -21.65 10.70
N VAL A 10 -6.16 -22.45 10.39
CA VAL A 10 -7.56 -22.02 10.54
C VAL A 10 -7.85 -21.70 12.01
N GLY A 11 -8.63 -20.65 12.25
CA GLY A 11 -9.00 -20.21 13.60
C GLY A 11 -7.94 -19.41 14.35
N THR A 12 -6.71 -19.28 13.81
CA THR A 12 -5.65 -18.46 14.43
C THR A 12 -6.11 -17.02 14.63
N ARG A 13 -5.81 -16.47 15.81
CA ARG A 13 -6.05 -15.06 16.14
C ARG A 13 -4.78 -14.25 15.90
N ILE A 14 -4.88 -13.17 15.14
CA ILE A 14 -3.73 -12.35 14.76
C ILE A 14 -4.10 -10.88 14.95
N ALA A 15 -3.44 -10.22 15.90
CA ALA A 15 -3.51 -8.77 16.06
C ALA A 15 -2.36 -8.12 15.27
N ILE A 16 -2.67 -7.12 14.44
CA ILE A 16 -1.71 -6.49 13.52
C ILE A 16 -1.65 -4.99 13.79
N GLY A 17 -0.45 -4.47 14.09
CA GLY A 17 -0.17 -3.05 14.28
C GLY A 17 0.45 -2.41 13.05
N THR A 18 -0.35 -2.13 12.03
CA THR A 18 0.09 -1.44 10.79
C THR A 18 -1.01 -0.49 10.31
N ASP A 19 -1.06 -0.12 9.03
CA ASP A 19 -2.18 0.65 8.47
C ASP A 19 -3.49 -0.17 8.45
N ASN A 20 -4.61 0.49 8.75
CA ASN A 20 -5.92 -0.14 8.86
C ASN A 20 -6.41 -0.74 7.53
N ASN A 21 -6.02 -0.17 6.37
CA ASN A 21 -6.39 -0.71 5.06
C ASN A 21 -5.81 -2.11 4.84
N LEU A 22 -4.56 -2.33 5.24
CA LEU A 22 -3.92 -3.64 5.10
C LEU A 22 -4.56 -4.67 6.03
N VAL A 23 -4.85 -4.30 7.28
CA VAL A 23 -5.53 -5.20 8.23
C VAL A 23 -6.94 -5.55 7.75
N GLY A 24 -7.70 -4.56 7.26
CA GLY A 24 -9.01 -4.76 6.65
C GLY A 24 -8.95 -5.74 5.46
N ARG A 25 -7.98 -5.54 4.55
CA ARG A 25 -7.74 -6.44 3.41
C ARG A 25 -7.41 -7.87 3.85
N LEU A 26 -6.54 -8.03 4.84
CA LEU A 26 -6.17 -9.35 5.35
C LEU A 26 -7.34 -10.05 6.04
N LYS A 27 -8.16 -9.30 6.78
CA LYS A 27 -9.39 -9.81 7.40
C LYS A 27 -10.40 -10.28 6.34
N ALA A 28 -10.61 -9.50 5.28
CA ALA A 28 -11.53 -9.84 4.20
C ALA A 28 -11.06 -11.06 3.38
N ASN A 29 -9.77 -11.14 3.07
CA ASN A 29 -9.22 -12.22 2.23
C ASN A 29 -8.97 -13.53 2.97
N HIS A 30 -9.00 -13.53 4.31
CA HIS A 30 -8.75 -14.71 5.14
C HIS A 30 -9.84 -14.91 6.22
N PRO A 31 -11.12 -15.11 5.83
CA PRO A 31 -12.25 -15.16 6.76
C PRO A 31 -12.20 -16.33 7.74
N THR A 32 -11.43 -17.39 7.42
CA THR A 32 -11.21 -18.54 8.30
C THR A 32 -10.28 -18.23 9.49
N LYS A 33 -9.71 -17.03 9.54
CA LYS A 33 -8.78 -16.55 10.58
C LYS A 33 -9.37 -15.34 11.29
N LYS A 34 -9.01 -15.16 12.56
CA LYS A 34 -9.44 -14.00 13.37
C LYS A 34 -8.38 -12.90 13.31
N VAL A 35 -8.36 -12.15 12.21
CA VAL A 35 -7.47 -10.99 12.03
C VAL A 35 -8.11 -9.74 12.62
N MET A 36 -7.36 -9.01 13.45
CA MET A 36 -7.81 -7.78 14.10
C MET A 36 -6.74 -6.70 14.11
N PHE A 37 -7.18 -5.46 14.23
CA PHE A 37 -6.30 -4.31 14.41
C PHE A 37 -5.74 -4.32 15.84
N LEU A 38 -4.43 -4.10 16.00
CA LEU A 38 -3.80 -4.14 17.32
C LEU A 38 -4.18 -2.91 18.17
N ASN A 39 -4.27 -1.73 17.55
CA ASN A 39 -4.65 -0.51 18.26
C ASN A 39 -6.19 -0.43 18.33
N PRO A 40 -6.82 -0.32 19.51
CA PRO A 40 -8.27 -0.17 19.60
C PRO A 40 -8.79 1.15 18.97
N PHE A 41 -7.91 2.14 18.82
CA PHE A 41 -8.19 3.40 18.13
C PHE A 41 -7.64 3.30 16.71
N SER A 42 -8.52 3.30 15.71
CA SER A 42 -8.10 3.24 14.30
C SER A 42 -7.18 4.42 13.97
N CYS A 43 -5.92 4.14 13.61
CA CYS A 43 -5.00 5.14 13.08
C CYS A 43 -4.98 5.01 11.56
N ALA A 44 -5.75 5.85 10.89
CA ALA A 44 -5.75 5.90 9.43
C ALA A 44 -4.58 6.76 8.95
N CYS A 45 -3.83 6.29 7.96
CA CYS A 45 -2.90 7.16 7.25
C CYS A 45 -3.68 8.16 6.39
N ILE A 46 -3.84 9.39 6.90
CA ILE A 46 -4.65 10.45 6.27
C ILE A 46 -4.22 10.70 4.82
N LEU A 47 -2.91 10.64 4.54
CA LEU A 47 -2.38 10.85 3.19
C LEU A 47 -2.76 9.73 2.23
N MET A 48 -2.78 8.47 2.68
CA MET A 48 -3.24 7.35 1.84
C MET A 48 -4.72 7.51 1.48
N ASN A 49 -5.53 7.97 2.43
CA ASN A 49 -6.98 8.17 2.23
C ASN A 49 -7.33 9.41 1.38
N ARG A 50 -6.35 10.17 0.90
CA ARG A 50 -6.57 11.20 -0.15
C ARG A 50 -6.73 10.60 -1.55
N ILE A 51 -6.41 9.31 -1.72
CA ILE A 51 -6.60 8.59 -2.97
C ILE A 51 -8.00 7.95 -2.91
N ASP A 52 -8.94 8.50 -3.68
CA ASP A 52 -10.32 8.03 -3.73
C ASP A 52 -10.80 7.77 -5.18
N LEU A 53 -12.01 7.23 -5.30
CA LEU A 53 -12.59 6.89 -6.60
C LEU A 53 -12.86 8.11 -7.48
N PRO A 54 -13.42 9.24 -6.97
CA PRO A 54 -13.59 10.45 -7.78
C PRO A 54 -12.28 10.99 -8.38
N HIS A 55 -11.22 11.10 -7.59
CA HIS A 55 -9.92 11.60 -8.08
C HIS A 55 -9.25 10.61 -9.03
N LEU A 56 -9.43 9.30 -8.80
CA LEU A 56 -8.97 8.27 -9.73
C LEU A 56 -9.69 8.38 -11.07
N ALA A 57 -11.03 8.47 -11.07
CA ALA A 57 -11.83 8.60 -12.28
C ALA A 57 -11.43 9.84 -13.08
N TRP A 58 -11.33 10.99 -12.41
CA TRP A 58 -10.86 12.22 -13.04
C TRP A 58 -9.46 12.09 -13.64
N THR A 59 -8.53 11.42 -12.95
CA THR A 59 -7.18 11.18 -13.47
C THR A 59 -7.22 10.34 -14.75
N MET A 60 -8.08 9.31 -14.80
CA MET A 60 -8.25 8.48 -15.98
C MET A 60 -8.85 9.26 -17.17
N ASP A 61 -9.86 10.08 -16.93
CA ASP A 61 -10.49 10.93 -17.96
C ASP A 61 -9.47 11.92 -18.56
N GLN A 62 -8.63 12.51 -17.73
CA GLN A 62 -7.58 13.41 -18.17
C GLN A 62 -6.56 12.69 -19.06
N LEU A 63 -6.11 11.49 -18.67
CA LEU A 63 -5.20 10.68 -19.49
C LEU A 63 -5.84 10.30 -20.84
N ALA A 64 -7.12 9.89 -20.85
CA ALA A 64 -7.84 9.56 -22.07
C ALA A 64 -7.99 10.76 -23.01
N ALA A 65 -8.13 11.97 -22.46
CA ALA A 65 -8.16 13.22 -23.21
C ALA A 65 -6.77 13.75 -23.63
N GLY A 66 -5.69 12.98 -23.42
CA GLY A 66 -4.31 13.39 -23.71
C GLY A 66 -3.76 14.47 -22.76
N LYS A 67 -4.45 14.74 -21.64
CA LYS A 67 -4.04 15.69 -20.61
C LYS A 67 -3.25 14.96 -19.53
N SER A 68 -1.96 15.23 -19.44
CA SER A 68 -1.07 14.62 -18.46
C SER A 68 -1.03 15.43 -17.15
N GLY A 69 -2.19 15.64 -16.52
CA GLY A 69 -2.26 16.30 -15.21
C GLY A 69 -1.48 15.51 -14.15
N HIS A 70 -0.74 16.21 -13.28
CA HIS A 70 -0.02 15.61 -12.15
C HIS A 70 1.01 14.52 -12.50
N VAL A 71 1.65 14.59 -13.68
CA VAL A 71 2.80 13.72 -13.99
C VAL A 71 3.93 14.01 -13.01
N ILE A 72 4.32 12.97 -12.27
CA ILE A 72 5.48 13.02 -11.38
C ILE A 72 6.72 13.17 -12.24
N LYS A 73 7.44 14.29 -12.07
CA LYS A 73 8.74 14.54 -12.67
C LYS A 73 9.76 14.70 -11.57
N VAL A 74 10.92 14.09 -11.75
CA VAL A 74 12.07 14.18 -10.85
C VAL A 74 13.23 14.70 -11.67
N ASP A 75 14.03 15.62 -11.12
CA ASP A 75 15.21 16.12 -11.82
C ASP A 75 16.23 15.00 -12.06
N SER A 76 17.05 15.17 -13.10
CA SER A 76 17.98 14.13 -13.55
C SER A 76 18.97 13.71 -12.47
N GLN A 77 19.41 14.65 -11.63
CA GLN A 77 20.41 14.40 -10.61
C GLN A 77 19.83 13.56 -9.47
N THR A 78 18.63 13.92 -8.99
CA THR A 78 17.90 13.16 -7.97
C THR A 78 17.53 11.78 -8.47
N ALA A 79 16.99 11.68 -9.69
CA ALA A 79 16.60 10.40 -10.28
C ALA A 79 17.79 9.44 -10.40
N TYR A 80 18.96 9.95 -10.81
CA TYR A 80 20.19 9.16 -10.91
C TYR A 80 20.59 8.55 -9.56
N TRP A 81 20.73 9.37 -8.52
CA TRP A 81 21.20 8.88 -7.22
C TRP A 81 20.17 8.02 -6.50
N ALA A 82 18.88 8.37 -6.58
CA ALA A 82 17.79 7.58 -6.00
C ALA A 82 17.75 6.18 -6.63
N LYS A 83 17.91 6.07 -7.95
CA LYS A 83 17.97 4.79 -8.65
C LYS A 83 19.17 3.96 -8.23
N GLN A 84 20.36 4.56 -8.07
CA GLN A 84 21.55 3.82 -7.62
C GLN A 84 21.38 3.24 -6.20
N ALA A 85 20.74 3.97 -5.29
CA ALA A 85 20.43 3.47 -3.96
C ALA A 85 19.41 2.33 -4.01
N LEU A 86 18.36 2.48 -4.82
CA LEU A 86 17.33 1.46 -5.03
C LEU A 86 17.92 0.17 -5.64
N ASP A 87 18.75 0.30 -6.68
CA ASP A 87 19.39 -0.83 -7.36
C ASP A 87 20.30 -1.62 -6.40
N ARG A 88 21.01 -0.95 -5.49
CA ARG A 88 21.80 -1.61 -4.44
C ARG A 88 20.93 -2.35 -3.44
N MET A 89 19.85 -1.71 -2.95
CA MET A 89 18.91 -2.34 -2.01
C MET A 89 18.31 -3.63 -2.60
N LEU A 90 17.88 -3.58 -3.86
CA LEU A 90 17.25 -4.72 -4.54
C LEU A 90 18.24 -5.87 -4.77
N LYS A 91 19.49 -5.58 -5.16
CA LYS A 91 20.54 -6.60 -5.33
C LYS A 91 20.88 -7.37 -4.05
N LEU A 92 20.65 -6.77 -2.88
CA LEU A 92 20.90 -7.39 -1.57
C LEU A 92 19.66 -8.09 -1.00
N SER A 93 18.48 -7.87 -1.59
CA SER A 93 17.19 -8.37 -1.07
C SER A 93 16.61 -9.55 -1.88
N LEU A 94 17.29 -9.93 -2.96
CA LEU A 94 17.02 -11.12 -3.78
C LEU A 94 17.97 -12.25 -3.38
#